data_AF-A0A504XQ13-F1
#
_entry.id   AF-A0A504XQ13-F1
#
_cell.length_a   1.000
_cell.length_b   1.000
_cell.length_c   1.000
_cell.angle_alpha   90.00
_cell.angle_beta   90.00
_cell.angle_gamma   90.00
#
_symmetry.space_group_name_H-M   'P 1'
#
loop_
_entity.id
_entity.type
_entity.pdbx_description
1 polymer ?
#
loop_
_entity_poly.entity_id
_entity_poly.type
_entity_poly.pdbx_seq_one_letter_code
_entity_poly.pdbx_strand_id
1 'polypeptide(L)'
;MEESYVEGNLGPVFNNAEPLSLPIVARILHEKRIGAEDTDKIKGVLIQSCCEAVDILQEDCAPESMVNSLHGKRLRLRAGGGGVANAHLMGLQIDENGYAVLPPEGTAPSAAAPSPGSRTERMKPFEIIALTTLRPTTTREAVELIPSLYRFEDAELDDILGMLSY
;
A
#
# COMPACT_ATOMS: atom_id res chain seq x y z
N MET A 1 15.88 -2.21 -12.64
CA MET A 1 14.51 -1.72 -12.39
C MET A 1 14.69 -0.32 -11.83
N GLU A 2 14.21 0.68 -12.54
CA GLU A 2 14.41 2.10 -12.17
C GLU A 2 13.56 2.42 -10.93
N GLU A 3 14.10 3.22 -10.00
CA GLU A 3 13.39 3.63 -8.78
C GLU A 3 12.20 4.52 -9.14
N SER A 4 11.03 4.23 -8.58
CA SER A 4 9.82 5.01 -8.78
C SER A 4 9.07 5.12 -7.46
N TYR A 5 9.23 6.26 -6.79
CA TYR A 5 8.53 6.57 -5.55
C TYR A 5 7.01 6.65 -5.75
N VAL A 6 6.56 7.06 -6.94
CA VAL A 6 5.14 7.13 -7.30
C VAL A 6 4.53 5.73 -7.36
N GLU A 7 5.25 4.76 -7.93
CA GLU A 7 4.77 3.37 -8.01
C GLU A 7 5.07 2.59 -6.72
N GLY A 8 5.77 3.19 -5.75
CA GLY A 8 6.21 2.50 -4.55
C GLY A 8 7.31 1.47 -4.83
N ASN A 9 8.15 1.72 -5.82
CA ASN A 9 9.33 0.93 -6.13
C ASN A 9 10.56 1.70 -5.61
N LEU A 10 10.97 1.41 -4.38
CA LEU A 10 12.03 2.12 -3.67
C LEU A 10 13.44 1.62 -4.03
N GLY A 11 13.56 0.81 -5.07
CA GLY A 11 14.80 0.16 -5.45
C GLY A 11 15.04 -1.17 -4.73
N PRO A 12 16.01 -1.97 -5.20
CA PRO A 12 16.16 -3.36 -4.78
C PRO A 12 16.52 -3.54 -3.30
N VAL A 13 17.24 -2.60 -2.70
CA VAL A 13 17.61 -2.68 -1.28
C VAL A 13 16.37 -2.48 -0.40
N PHE A 14 15.60 -1.43 -0.67
CA PHE A 14 14.45 -1.06 0.14
C PHE A 14 13.21 -1.89 -0.14
N ASN A 15 13.03 -2.39 -1.37
CA ASN A 15 11.94 -3.32 -1.68
C ASN A 15 12.03 -4.66 -0.92
N ASN A 16 13.25 -5.06 -0.55
CA ASN A 16 13.50 -6.28 0.22
C ASN A 16 13.68 -6.01 1.72
N ALA A 17 13.73 -4.74 2.14
CA ALA A 17 13.83 -4.38 3.54
C ALA A 17 12.47 -4.51 4.23
N GLU A 18 12.50 -4.89 5.50
CA GLU A 18 11.32 -4.84 6.37
C GLU A 18 11.27 -3.47 7.06
N PRO A 19 10.34 -2.58 6.69
CA PRO A 19 10.20 -1.29 7.35
C PRO A 19 9.60 -1.49 8.74
N LEU A 20 10.13 -0.75 9.72
CA LEU A 20 9.66 -0.80 11.10
C LEU A 20 8.68 0.35 11.36
N SER A 21 7.66 0.10 12.17
CA SER A 21 6.77 1.15 12.68
C SER A 21 7.49 2.03 13.71
N LEU A 22 7.09 3.29 13.83
CA LEU A 22 7.67 4.19 14.84
C LEU A 22 7.54 3.68 16.28
N PRO A 23 6.41 3.07 16.71
CA PRO A 23 6.31 2.46 18.03
C PRO A 23 7.34 1.33 18.27
N ILE A 24 7.63 0.51 17.26
CA ILE A 24 8.67 -0.52 17.37
C ILE A 24 10.06 0.11 17.44
N VAL A 25 10.33 1.14 16.64
CA VAL A 25 11.59 1.87 16.68
C VAL A 25 11.81 2.51 18.06
N ALA A 26 10.78 3.14 18.63
CA ALA A 26 10.84 3.74 19.96
C ALA A 26 11.23 2.70 21.03
N ARG A 27 10.57 1.54 21.03
CA ARG A 27 10.87 0.44 21.94
C ARG A 27 12.33 0.00 21.82
N ILE A 28 12.82 -0.20 20.59
CA ILE A 28 14.20 -0.61 20.34
C ILE A 28 15.18 0.45 20.85
N LEU A 29 14.92 1.74 20.58
CA LEU A 29 15.78 2.83 21.02
C LEU A 29 15.84 2.95 22.54
N HIS A 30 14.70 2.81 23.23
CA HIS A 30 14.67 2.79 24.70
C HIS A 30 15.46 1.62 25.30
N GLU A 31 15.33 0.41 24.73
CA GLU A 31 16.12 -0.74 25.16
C GLU A 31 17.62 -0.51 24.96
N LYS A 32 18.01 0.10 23.83
CA LYS A 32 19.41 0.43 23.55
C LYS A 32 19.95 1.54 24.44
N ARG A 33 19.13 2.51 24.84
CA ARG A 33 19.52 3.58 25.77
C ARG A 33 19.96 3.02 27.12
N ILE A 34 19.19 2.09 27.68
CA ILE A 34 19.45 1.49 29.01
C ILE A 34 20.86 0.88 29.10
N GLY A 35 21.42 0.37 27.99
CA GLY A 35 22.79 -0.18 27.96
C GLY A 35 23.89 0.78 27.49
N ALA A 36 23.53 1.92 26.89
CA ALA A 36 24.48 2.83 26.25
C ALA A 36 25.03 3.90 27.19
N GLU A 37 24.27 4.29 28.22
CA GLU A 37 24.65 5.32 29.18
C GLU A 37 25.97 5.00 29.92
N ASP A 38 26.27 3.72 30.12
CA ASP A 38 27.44 3.26 30.87
C ASP A 38 28.68 2.96 30.01
N THR A 39 28.52 2.77 28.69
CA THR A 39 29.59 2.25 27.82
C THR A 39 30.21 3.28 26.88
N ASP A 40 29.43 4.23 26.36
CA ASP A 40 29.92 5.21 25.38
C ASP A 40 29.05 6.48 25.35
N LYS A 41 29.59 7.59 25.87
CA LYS A 41 28.88 8.87 25.99
C LYS A 41 28.40 9.43 24.65
N ILE A 42 29.15 9.26 23.57
CA ILE A 42 28.77 9.82 22.25
C ILE A 42 27.60 9.01 21.69
N LYS A 43 27.64 7.68 21.81
CA LYS A 43 26.51 6.81 21.44
C LYS A 43 25.29 7.09 22.30
N GLY A 44 25.47 7.30 23.60
CA GLY A 44 24.39 7.66 24.54
C GLY A 44 23.67 8.94 24.11
N VAL A 45 24.41 10.00 23.76
CA VAL A 45 23.84 11.27 23.29
C VAL A 45 23.06 11.09 21.98
N LEU A 46 23.61 10.34 21.02
CA LEU A 46 22.93 10.08 19.75
C LEU A 46 21.63 9.29 19.95
N ILE A 47 21.68 8.21 20.74
CA ILE A 47 20.49 7.39 21.04
C ILE A 47 19.45 8.23 21.77
N GLN A 48 19.85 9.06 22.73
CA GLN A 48 18.93 9.94 23.45
C GLN A 48 18.25 10.95 22.52
N SER A 49 19.01 11.60 21.63
CA SER A 49 18.44 12.52 20.64
C SER A 49 17.46 11.82 19.69
N CYS A 50 17.76 10.59 19.27
CA CYS A 50 16.85 9.80 18.45
C CYS A 50 15.59 9.38 19.23
N CYS A 51 15.71 8.97 20.50
CA CYS A 51 14.56 8.67 21.36
C CYS A 51 13.62 9.87 21.43
N GLU A 52 14.13 11.05 21.74
CA GLU A 52 13.32 12.27 21.86
C GLU A 52 12.58 12.60 20.56
N ALA A 53 13.24 12.47 19.41
CA ALA A 53 12.60 12.71 18.12
C ALA A 53 11.50 11.67 17.82
N VAL A 54 11.76 10.39 18.10
CA VAL A 54 10.79 9.32 17.86
C VAL A 54 9.63 9.37 18.85
N ASP A 55 9.87 9.76 20.10
CA ASP A 55 8.85 9.91 21.13
C ASP A 55 7.80 10.94 20.73
N ILE A 56 8.23 12.08 20.18
CA ILE A 56 7.31 13.11 19.66
C ILE A 56 6.54 12.58 18.46
N LEU A 57 7.21 11.92 17.51
CA LEU A 57 6.56 11.47 16.27
C LEU A 57 5.60 10.30 16.47
N GLN A 58 5.84 9.44 17.47
CA GLN A 58 5.00 8.26 17.68
C GLN A 58 3.67 8.57 18.38
N GLU A 59 3.55 9.72 19.08
CA GLU A 59 2.34 10.09 19.83
C GLU A 59 1.07 10.05 18.96
N ASP A 60 1.19 10.49 17.71
CA ASP A 60 0.08 10.53 16.77
C ASP A 60 0.00 9.29 15.87
N CYS A 61 0.97 8.37 15.93
CA CYS A 61 1.02 7.19 15.06
C CYS A 61 -0.01 6.12 15.47
N ALA A 62 -0.41 5.28 14.51
CA ALA A 62 -1.24 4.12 14.79
C ALA A 62 -0.44 3.04 15.56
N PRO A 63 -1.09 2.29 16.48
CA PRO A 63 -0.42 1.28 17.26
C PRO A 63 0.00 0.08 16.40
N GLU A 64 0.99 -0.66 16.90
CA GLU A 64 1.53 -1.84 16.21
C GLU A 64 0.47 -2.93 15.92
N SER A 65 -0.58 -3.02 16.74
CA SER A 65 -1.70 -3.93 16.47
C SER A 65 -2.44 -3.60 15.17
N MET A 66 -2.52 -2.32 14.80
CA MET A 66 -3.11 -1.88 13.52
C MET A 66 -2.19 -2.20 12.35
N VAL A 67 -0.87 -1.96 12.49
CA VAL A 67 0.14 -2.33 11.49
C VAL A 67 0.00 -3.82 11.13
N ASN A 68 -0.03 -4.69 12.15
CA ASN A 68 -0.20 -6.13 11.98
C ASN A 68 -1.54 -6.50 11.33
N SER A 69 -2.62 -5.80 11.67
CA SER A 69 -3.94 -6.01 11.06
C SER A 69 -3.94 -5.67 9.58
N LEU A 70 -3.20 -4.64 9.16
CA LEU A 70 -3.10 -4.21 7.77
C LEU A 70 -2.22 -5.12 6.91
N HIS A 71 -1.13 -5.69 7.47
CA HIS A 71 -0.26 -6.64 6.75
C HIS A 71 -1.00 -7.86 6.17
N GLY A 72 -2.05 -8.32 6.85
CA GLY A 72 -2.86 -9.45 6.40
C GLY A 72 -3.88 -9.11 5.30
N LYS A 73 -4.22 -7.83 5.13
CA LYS A 73 -5.34 -7.42 4.27
C LYS A 73 -4.98 -7.43 2.80
N ARG A 74 -5.96 -7.86 2.00
CA ARG A 74 -5.92 -7.84 0.55
C ARG A 74 -7.05 -6.93 0.09
N LEU A 75 -6.70 -5.87 -0.60
CA LEU A 75 -7.64 -4.86 -1.06
C LEU A 75 -7.95 -5.07 -2.53
N ARG A 76 -9.16 -4.70 -2.94
CA ARG A 76 -9.57 -4.74 -4.34
C ARG A 76 -8.79 -3.70 -5.15
N LEU A 77 -8.25 -4.14 -6.28
CA LEU A 77 -7.60 -3.25 -7.23
C LEU A 77 -8.65 -2.52 -8.07
N ARG A 78 -8.41 -1.23 -8.31
CA ARG A 78 -9.20 -0.39 -9.19
C ARG A 78 -9.19 -0.97 -10.60
N ALA A 79 -10.38 -1.20 -11.16
CA ALA A 79 -10.55 -1.59 -12.55
C ALA A 79 -10.01 -0.47 -13.48
N GLY A 80 -8.75 -0.57 -13.89
CA GLY A 80 -8.07 0.45 -14.69
C GLY A 80 -6.57 0.63 -14.37
N GLY A 81 -6.08 0.09 -13.26
CA GLY A 81 -4.66 0.23 -12.84
C GLY A 81 -3.65 -0.66 -13.57
N GLY A 82 -4.04 -1.30 -14.67
CA GLY A 82 -3.15 -2.14 -15.47
C GLY A 82 -3.81 -2.52 -16.79
N GLY A 83 -3.57 -1.72 -17.84
CA GLY A 83 -3.61 -2.14 -19.23
C GLY A 83 -4.77 -3.03 -19.71
N VAL A 84 -6.02 -2.75 -19.35
CA VAL A 84 -7.19 -3.35 -20.05
C VAL A 84 -8.22 -2.26 -20.34
N ALA A 85 -7.81 -1.26 -21.11
CA ALA A 85 -8.78 -0.57 -21.95
C ALA A 85 -9.32 -1.63 -22.93
N ASN A 86 -10.64 -1.80 -22.96
CA ASN A 86 -11.38 -2.66 -23.91
C ASN A 86 -11.66 -4.12 -23.52
N ALA A 87 -11.93 -4.41 -22.23
CA ALA A 87 -12.46 -5.72 -21.83
C ALA A 87 -13.76 -6.12 -22.57
N HIS A 88 -14.57 -5.13 -22.98
CA HIS A 88 -15.80 -5.32 -23.76
C HIS A 88 -15.55 -5.51 -25.28
N LEU A 89 -14.35 -5.21 -25.80
CA LEU A 89 -14.00 -5.44 -27.21
C LEU A 89 -13.30 -6.79 -27.44
N MET A 90 -12.93 -7.52 -26.37
CA MET A 90 -12.30 -8.85 -26.47
C MET A 90 -13.18 -9.92 -27.13
N GLY A 91 -14.49 -9.66 -27.25
CA GLY A 91 -15.43 -10.54 -27.94
C GLY A 91 -15.72 -10.18 -29.40
N LEU A 92 -15.13 -9.10 -29.95
CA LEU A 92 -15.35 -8.69 -31.33
C LEU A 92 -14.45 -9.48 -32.28
N GLN A 93 -15.05 -10.28 -33.15
CA GLN A 93 -14.35 -10.90 -34.27
C GLN A 93 -14.16 -9.84 -35.37
N ILE A 94 -12.93 -9.71 -35.89
CA ILE A 94 -12.60 -8.78 -36.96
C ILE A 94 -12.33 -9.60 -38.22
N ASP A 95 -12.94 -9.22 -39.35
CA ASP A 95 -12.72 -9.88 -40.63
C ASP A 95 -11.40 -9.46 -41.32
N GLU A 96 -11.07 -10.11 -42.42
CA GLU A 96 -9.86 -9.84 -43.21
C GLU A 96 -9.81 -8.40 -43.79
N ASN A 97 -10.93 -7.67 -43.77
CA ASN A 97 -11.06 -6.30 -44.24
C ASN A 97 -11.02 -5.27 -43.08
N GLY A 98 -10.86 -5.72 -41.84
CA GLY A 98 -10.76 -4.86 -40.66
C GLY A 98 -12.10 -4.40 -40.08
N TYR A 99 -13.22 -5.02 -40.45
CA TYR A 99 -14.55 -4.68 -39.92
C TYR A 99 -14.96 -5.61 -38.78
N ALA A 100 -15.71 -5.07 -37.82
CA ALA A 100 -16.27 -5.83 -36.71
C ALA A 100 -17.44 -6.70 -37.19
N VAL A 101 -17.34 -8.01 -37.00
CA VAL A 101 -18.37 -8.99 -37.36
C VAL A 101 -19.23 -9.27 -36.12
N LEU A 102 -20.52 -8.94 -36.22
CA LEU A 102 -21.52 -9.34 -35.21
C LEU A 102 -21.79 -10.84 -35.34
N PRO A 103 -21.84 -11.60 -34.23
CA PRO A 103 -22.21 -13.01 -34.28
C PRO A 103 -23.66 -13.17 -34.78
N PRO A 104 -23.98 -14.26 -35.48
CA PRO A 104 -25.31 -14.50 -36.03
C PRO A 104 -26.37 -14.56 -34.93
N GLU A 105 -27.50 -13.88 -35.18
CA GLU A 105 -28.67 -13.88 -34.30
C GLU A 105 -29.14 -15.31 -34.04
N GLY A 106 -29.08 -15.75 -32.78
CA GLY A 106 -29.53 -17.08 -32.35
C GLY A 106 -28.52 -17.88 -31.53
N THR A 107 -27.28 -17.42 -31.42
CA THR A 107 -26.32 -17.99 -30.47
C THR A 107 -26.52 -17.30 -29.12
N ALA A 108 -27.13 -17.98 -28.15
CA ALA A 108 -27.17 -17.48 -26.78
C ALA A 108 -25.74 -17.11 -26.34
N PRO A 109 -25.49 -15.93 -25.74
CA PRO A 109 -24.17 -15.61 -25.24
C PRO A 109 -23.83 -16.68 -24.23
N SER A 110 -22.83 -17.51 -24.54
CA SER A 110 -22.28 -18.47 -23.60
C SER A 110 -21.85 -17.67 -22.37
N ALA A 111 -22.66 -17.77 -21.32
CA ALA A 111 -22.49 -17.09 -20.05
C ALA A 111 -21.31 -17.74 -19.32
N ALA A 112 -20.10 -17.45 -19.78
CA ALA A 112 -18.85 -17.74 -19.11
C ALA A 112 -17.72 -16.88 -19.69
N ALA A 113 -17.95 -15.59 -19.93
CA ALA A 113 -16.85 -14.66 -19.72
C ALA A 113 -16.56 -14.72 -18.21
N PRO A 114 -15.36 -15.11 -17.75
CA PRO A 114 -15.04 -14.95 -16.36
C PRO A 114 -15.27 -13.47 -16.06
N SER A 115 -16.23 -13.15 -15.18
CA SER A 115 -16.25 -11.87 -14.50
C SER A 115 -14.80 -11.55 -14.16
N PRO A 116 -14.24 -10.37 -14.47
CA PRO A 116 -12.89 -10.05 -14.05
C PRO A 116 -12.89 -10.19 -12.54
N GLY A 117 -12.40 -11.34 -12.06
CA GLY A 117 -12.43 -11.67 -10.65
C GLY A 117 -11.73 -10.52 -9.97
N SER A 118 -12.43 -9.84 -9.06
CA SER A 118 -11.94 -8.64 -8.39
C SER A 118 -10.51 -8.92 -7.91
N ARG A 119 -9.50 -8.43 -8.62
CA ARG A 119 -8.12 -8.79 -8.35
C ARG A 119 -7.76 -8.14 -7.03
N THR A 120 -7.44 -8.94 -6.03
CA THR A 120 -7.06 -8.43 -4.72
C THR A 120 -5.55 -8.53 -4.52
N GLU A 121 -4.96 -7.46 -4.04
CA GLU A 121 -3.52 -7.34 -3.79
C GLU A 121 -3.28 -6.86 -2.36
N ARG A 122 -2.12 -7.24 -1.79
CA ARG A 122 -1.68 -6.69 -0.51
C ARG A 122 -1.05 -5.31 -0.73
N MET A 123 -1.17 -4.46 0.26
CA MET A 123 -0.33 -3.27 0.33
C MET A 123 1.13 -3.68 0.49
N LYS A 124 2.03 -2.86 -0.05
CA LYS A 124 3.47 -3.02 0.14
C LYS A 124 3.82 -2.67 1.59
N PRO A 125 4.86 -3.28 2.18
CA PRO A 125 5.23 -3.00 3.56
C PRO A 125 5.41 -1.51 3.86
N PHE A 126 6.06 -0.76 2.97
CA PHE A 126 6.27 0.68 3.17
C PHE A 126 4.95 1.49 3.16
N GLU A 127 3.96 1.06 2.36
CA GLU A 127 2.66 1.75 2.28
C GLU A 127 1.89 1.61 3.58
N ILE A 128 1.96 0.42 4.19
CA ILE A 128 1.37 0.15 5.50
C ILE A 128 2.00 1.05 6.54
N ILE A 129 3.34 1.04 6.63
CA ILE A 129 4.06 1.86 7.62
C ILE A 129 3.77 3.35 7.41
N ALA A 130 3.77 3.83 6.16
CA ALA A 130 3.44 5.21 5.82
C ALA A 130 2.00 5.57 6.23
N LEU A 131 1.00 4.73 5.94
CA LEU A 131 -0.39 4.95 6.35
C LEU A 131 -0.52 5.02 7.88
N THR A 132 0.12 4.10 8.59
CA THR A 132 0.07 4.06 10.06
C THR A 132 0.85 5.19 10.72
N THR A 133 1.80 5.80 10.00
CA THR A 133 2.59 6.94 10.49
C THR A 133 1.87 8.26 10.22
N LEU A 134 1.32 8.44 9.02
CA LEU A 134 0.73 9.70 8.58
C LEU A 134 -0.74 9.85 8.96
N ARG A 135 -1.45 8.75 9.20
CA ARG A 135 -2.90 8.68 9.52
C ARG A 135 -3.76 9.67 8.71
N PRO A 136 -3.73 9.58 7.37
CA PRO A 136 -4.59 10.42 6.54
C PRO A 136 -6.06 10.16 6.87
N THR A 137 -6.86 11.22 6.80
CA THR A 137 -8.29 11.19 7.18
C THR A 137 -9.22 10.93 6.01
N THR A 138 -8.72 11.12 4.78
CA THR A 138 -9.49 10.91 3.55
C THR A 138 -8.70 10.08 2.55
N THR A 139 -9.41 9.29 1.73
CA THR A 139 -8.78 8.51 0.65
C THR A 139 -7.97 9.41 -0.30
N ARG A 140 -8.46 10.62 -0.58
CA ARG A 140 -7.74 11.58 -1.41
C ARG A 140 -6.40 11.98 -0.80
N GLU A 141 -6.39 12.34 0.48
CA GLU A 141 -5.17 12.68 1.21
C GLU A 141 -4.19 11.49 1.25
N ALA A 142 -4.70 10.28 1.51
CA ALA A 142 -3.89 9.07 1.53
C ALA A 142 -3.17 8.82 0.19
N VAL A 143 -3.88 9.02 -0.93
CA VAL A 143 -3.32 8.87 -2.28
C VAL A 143 -2.38 10.02 -2.64
N GLU A 144 -2.66 11.25 -2.22
CA GLU A 144 -1.75 12.38 -2.45
C GLU A 144 -0.42 12.21 -1.68
N LEU A 145 -0.47 11.69 -0.45
CA LEU A 145 0.72 11.42 0.36
C LEU A 145 1.45 10.13 -0.05
N ILE A 146 0.71 9.11 -0.49
CA ILE A 146 1.24 7.79 -0.86
C ILE A 146 0.67 7.40 -2.24
N PRO A 147 1.24 7.92 -3.34
CA PRO A 147 0.67 7.79 -4.68
C PRO A 147 0.45 6.36 -5.15
N SER A 148 1.26 5.42 -4.67
CA SER A 148 1.13 4.01 -5.03
C SER A 148 -0.19 3.39 -4.58
N LEU A 149 -0.87 3.97 -3.58
CA LEU A 149 -2.20 3.52 -3.12
C LEU A 149 -3.30 3.73 -4.16
N TYR A 150 -3.10 4.59 -5.17
CA TYR A 150 -4.08 4.85 -6.24
C TYR A 150 -4.58 3.57 -6.95
N ARG A 151 -3.78 2.51 -6.92
CA ARG A 151 -4.14 1.21 -7.51
C ARG A 151 -5.31 0.51 -6.81
N PHE A 152 -5.65 0.89 -5.59
CA PHE A 152 -6.75 0.32 -4.82
C PHE A 152 -8.06 1.09 -5.06
N GLU A 153 -9.17 0.43 -4.80
CA GLU A 153 -10.50 1.05 -4.85
C GLU A 153 -10.71 1.99 -3.65
N ASP A 154 -11.40 3.11 -3.88
CA ASP A 154 -11.62 4.13 -2.85
C ASP A 154 -12.39 3.57 -1.65
N ALA A 155 -13.38 2.70 -1.89
CA ALA A 155 -14.15 2.05 -0.81
C ALA A 155 -13.26 1.20 0.11
N GLU A 156 -12.28 0.49 -0.46
CA GLU A 156 -11.35 -0.34 0.33
C GLU A 156 -10.38 0.54 1.12
N LEU A 157 -9.95 1.67 0.55
CA LEU A 157 -9.11 2.63 1.25
C LEU A 157 -9.87 3.32 2.38
N ASP A 158 -11.11 3.76 2.15
CA ASP A 158 -11.97 4.34 3.19
C ASP A 158 -12.18 3.36 4.36
N ASP A 159 -12.38 2.07 4.08
CA ASP A 159 -12.47 1.03 5.12
C ASP A 159 -11.18 0.94 5.96
N ILE A 160 -10.00 1.05 5.32
CA ILE A 160 -8.71 1.08 6.02
C ILE A 160 -8.57 2.34 6.86
N LEU A 161 -8.91 3.52 6.33
CA LEU A 161 -8.80 4.79 7.06
C LEU A 161 -9.77 4.83 8.25
N GLY A 162 -10.95 4.23 8.09
CA GLY A 162 -11.90 4.05 9.18
C GLY A 162 -11.34 3.23 10.35
N MET A 163 -10.48 2.24 10.07
CA MET A 163 -9.76 1.50 11.12
C MET A 163 -8.68 2.35 11.82
N LEU A 164 -8.09 3.31 11.12
CA LEU A 164 -7.02 4.17 11.65
C LEU A 164 -7.55 5.38 12.42
N SER A 165 -8.85 5.68 12.35
CA SER A 165 -9.47 6.88 12.94
C SER A 165 -9.95 6.71 14.38
N TYR A 166 -9.59 5.61 15.05
CA TYR A 166 -9.90 5.35 16.46
C TYR A 166 -8.89 5.96 17.43
#